data_AF-A0A1R1PY06-F1
#
_entry.id   AF-A0A1R1PY06-F1
#
_cell.length_a   1.000
_cell.length_b   1.000
_cell.length_c   1.000
_cell.angle_alpha   90.00
_cell.angle_beta   90.00
_cell.angle_gamma   90.00
#
_symmetry.space_group_name_H-M   'P 1'
#
loop_
_entity.id
_entity.type
_entity.pdbx_description
1 polymer ?
#
loop_
_entity_poly.entity_id
_entity_poly.type
_entity_poly.pdbx_seq_one_letter_code
_entity_poly.pdbx_strand_id
1 'polypeptide(L)'
;MKRFPNSAAFICSRTGFASSAAVMSIVGYIVGLGDRHCENILIDQTTGRVMHVDFNCLFEKGLKLEKPELVPFRLTHNMVDAMGVTGYEGVFRSHCEHTTQLLRKHKDPLMSVLDTFVHDPLLEWNFSNKVHSSVSTRKGKKDNKDKQQAIKDANIVVVNEFANYALDRIRLKLDGYLQYVKLSANGQVDELIKEAVDPYKLFKMYIGWASYL
;
A
#
# COMPACT_ATOMS: atom_id res chain seq x y z
N MET A 1 11.24 25.66 7.25
CA MET A 1 12.09 26.87 7.06
C MET A 1 13.59 26.59 7.15
N LYS A 2 14.12 25.86 8.14
CA LYS A 2 15.59 25.70 8.32
C LYS A 2 16.35 25.22 7.07
N ARG A 3 15.76 24.32 6.26
CA ARG A 3 16.38 23.80 5.02
C ARG A 3 16.08 24.62 3.76
N PHE A 4 14.98 25.36 3.76
CA PHE A 4 14.52 26.19 2.63
C PHE A 4 14.40 27.64 3.12
N PRO A 5 15.50 28.42 3.11
CA PRO A 5 15.50 29.78 3.63
C PRO A 5 14.76 30.76 2.70
N ASN A 6 14.74 30.49 1.40
CA ASN A 6 13.95 31.28 0.44
C ASN A 6 12.47 30.90 0.53
N SER A 7 11.60 31.91 0.73
CA SER A 7 10.15 31.74 0.83
C SER A 7 9.54 31.03 -0.39
N ALA A 8 9.96 31.39 -1.61
CA ALA A 8 9.47 30.74 -2.84
C ALA A 8 9.88 29.26 -2.89
N ALA A 9 11.12 28.96 -2.49
CA ALA A 9 11.61 27.59 -2.42
C ALA A 9 10.89 26.78 -1.33
N PHE A 10 10.58 27.39 -0.19
CA PHE A 10 9.82 26.75 0.89
C PHE A 10 8.37 26.44 0.49
N ILE A 11 7.70 27.36 -0.20
CA ILE A 11 6.35 27.12 -0.72
C ILE A 11 6.39 26.01 -1.77
N CYS A 12 7.35 26.06 -2.70
CA CYS A 12 7.53 25.02 -3.72
C CYS A 12 7.79 23.64 -3.10
N SER A 13 8.66 23.57 -2.10
CA SER A 13 8.98 22.30 -1.43
C SER A 13 7.82 21.75 -0.61
N ARG A 14 7.04 22.61 0.05
CA ARG A 14 5.80 22.22 0.75
C ARG A 14 4.73 21.71 -0.21
N THR A 15 4.51 22.39 -1.32
CA THR A 15 3.58 21.91 -2.36
C THR A 15 4.09 20.59 -2.94
N GLY A 16 5.39 20.47 -3.20
CA GLY A 16 6.04 19.23 -3.64
C GLY A 16 5.82 18.08 -2.66
N PHE A 17 5.98 18.32 -1.35
CA PHE A 17 5.69 17.37 -0.28
C PHE A 17 4.23 16.90 -0.35
N ALA A 18 3.26 17.82 -0.33
CA ALA A 18 1.84 17.49 -0.33
C ALA A 18 1.42 16.72 -1.60
N SER A 19 1.86 17.18 -2.79
CA SER A 19 1.55 16.53 -4.06
C SER A 19 2.14 15.11 -4.17
N SER A 20 3.41 14.93 -3.81
CA SER A 20 4.06 13.61 -3.87
C SER A 20 3.51 12.63 -2.82
N ALA A 21 3.23 13.11 -1.61
CA ALA A 21 2.57 12.33 -0.57
C ALA A 21 1.16 11.88 -1.00
N ALA A 22 0.38 12.76 -1.63
CA ALA A 22 -0.97 12.46 -2.12
C ALA A 22 -0.94 11.36 -3.19
N VAL A 23 -0.05 11.49 -4.17
CA VAL A 23 0.12 10.49 -5.24
C VAL A 23 0.51 9.13 -4.64
N MET A 24 1.53 9.09 -3.78
CA MET A 24 1.99 7.83 -3.18
C MET A 24 0.97 7.22 -2.21
N SER A 25 0.15 8.03 -1.54
CA SER A 25 -0.92 7.55 -0.67
C SER A 25 -2.01 6.82 -1.48
N ILE A 26 -2.45 7.40 -2.59
CA ILE A 26 -3.47 6.77 -3.44
C ILE A 26 -2.90 5.58 -4.20
N VAL A 27 -1.71 5.70 -4.79
CA VAL A 27 -1.07 4.56 -5.47
C VAL A 27 -0.84 3.42 -4.49
N GLY A 28 -0.30 3.71 -3.31
CA GLY A 28 -0.10 2.75 -2.23
C GLY A 28 -1.39 2.08 -1.80
N TYR A 29 -2.47 2.84 -1.61
CA TYR A 29 -3.79 2.29 -1.33
C TYR A 29 -4.27 1.35 -2.44
N ILE A 30 -4.19 1.75 -3.72
CA ILE A 30 -4.66 0.94 -4.84
C ILE A 30 -3.91 -0.41 -4.89
N VAL A 31 -2.58 -0.41 -4.78
CA VAL A 31 -1.78 -1.64 -4.84
C VAL A 31 -1.73 -2.44 -3.53
N GLY A 32 -2.27 -1.88 -2.44
CA GLY A 32 -2.25 -2.52 -1.12
C GLY A 32 -0.86 -2.51 -0.47
N LEU A 33 -0.14 -1.40 -0.60
CA LEU A 33 1.18 -1.19 0.01
C LEU A 33 1.05 -0.93 1.52
N GLY A 34 1.53 -1.88 2.32
CA GLY A 34 1.67 -1.75 3.77
C GLY A 34 3.10 -1.50 4.22
N ASP A 35 3.35 -1.64 5.52
CA ASP A 35 4.63 -1.41 6.20
C ASP A 35 5.16 0.02 5.98
N ARG A 36 4.31 1.02 6.20
CA ARG A 36 4.60 2.45 5.91
C ARG A 36 5.04 3.22 7.17
N HIS A 37 6.05 2.70 7.86
CA HIS A 37 6.72 3.39 8.96
C HIS A 37 7.69 4.48 8.47
N CYS A 38 8.24 5.27 9.39
CA CYS A 38 9.05 6.45 9.07
C CYS A 38 10.31 6.16 8.23
N GLU A 39 10.93 4.99 8.38
CA GLU A 39 12.11 4.61 7.58
C GLU A 39 11.78 4.28 6.12
N ASN A 40 10.52 3.94 5.81
CA ASN A 40 10.09 3.60 4.45
C ASN A 40 9.51 4.82 3.68
N ILE A 41 9.46 5.99 4.32
CA ILE A 41 8.98 7.24 3.72
C ILE A 41 10.09 8.29 3.85
N LEU A 42 10.80 8.47 2.75
CA LEU A 42 11.92 9.40 2.68
C LEU A 42 11.45 10.76 2.15
N ILE A 43 12.13 11.82 2.59
CA ILE A 43 11.91 13.18 2.09
C ILE A 43 13.20 13.65 1.44
N ASP A 44 13.12 14.02 0.16
CA ASP A 44 14.24 14.66 -0.54
C ASP A 44 14.48 16.05 0.06
N GLN A 45 15.66 16.25 0.64
CA GLN A 45 16.03 17.50 1.27
C GLN A 45 16.22 18.67 0.29
N THR A 46 16.35 18.38 -1.00
CA THR A 46 16.56 19.38 -2.06
C THR A 46 15.24 19.85 -2.63
N THR A 47 14.28 18.94 -2.84
CA THR A 47 12.98 19.29 -3.45
C THR A 47 11.80 19.29 -2.49
N GLY A 48 11.94 18.69 -1.30
CA GLY A 48 10.86 18.49 -0.33
C GLY A 48 9.88 17.38 -0.68
N ARG A 49 10.10 16.64 -1.77
CA ARG A 49 9.20 15.57 -2.21
C ARG A 49 9.36 14.30 -1.37
N VAL A 50 8.26 13.57 -1.23
CA VAL A 50 8.18 12.27 -0.58
C VAL A 50 8.52 11.17 -1.59
N MET A 51 9.32 10.20 -1.15
CA MET A 51 9.65 8.98 -1.87
C MET A 51 9.42 7.78 -0.95
N HIS A 52 8.65 6.79 -1.40
CA HIS A 52 8.54 5.54 -0.67
C HIS A 52 9.66 4.61 -1.11
N VAL A 53 10.23 3.89 -0.16
CA VAL A 53 11.18 2.80 -0.39
C VAL A 53 10.63 1.51 0.20
N ASP A 54 11.28 0.39 -0.12
CA ASP A 54 10.89 -0.97 0.28
C ASP A 54 9.44 -1.33 -0.08
N PHE A 55 9.24 -2.10 -1.14
CA PHE A 55 7.91 -2.53 -1.61
C PHE A 55 7.63 -4.00 -1.30
N ASN A 56 8.29 -4.59 -0.29
CA ASN A 56 8.11 -6.00 0.03
C ASN A 56 6.70 -6.33 0.58
N CYS A 57 6.02 -5.32 1.15
CA CYS A 57 4.70 -5.44 1.77
C CYS A 57 3.54 -5.00 0.85
N LEU A 58 3.52 -5.46 -0.41
CA LEU A 58 2.45 -5.20 -1.38
C LEU A 58 1.24 -6.14 -1.23
N PHE A 59 0.13 -5.84 -1.91
CA PHE A 59 -1.05 -6.69 -2.06
C PHE A 59 -1.72 -7.08 -0.73
N GLU A 60 -1.94 -6.09 0.13
CA GLU A 60 -2.57 -6.25 1.45
C GLU A 60 -1.78 -7.12 2.43
N LYS A 61 -0.48 -7.36 2.18
CA LYS A 61 0.39 -8.07 3.13
C LYS A 61 0.42 -7.37 4.49
N GLY A 62 0.26 -6.05 4.54
CA GLY A 62 0.19 -5.26 5.78
C GLY A 62 -0.96 -5.67 6.71
N LEU A 63 -2.07 -6.19 6.17
CA LEU A 63 -3.20 -6.69 6.97
C LEU A 63 -2.91 -8.05 7.62
N LYS A 64 -1.88 -8.76 7.14
CA LYS A 64 -1.49 -10.11 7.59
C LYS A 64 -0.29 -10.10 8.55
N LEU A 65 0.26 -8.92 8.86
CA LEU A 65 1.30 -8.77 9.87
C LEU A 65 0.77 -9.18 11.26
N GLU A 66 1.67 -9.52 12.18
CA GLU A 66 1.32 -9.86 13.57
C GLU A 66 0.49 -8.76 14.23
N LYS A 67 0.86 -7.50 13.95
CA LYS A 67 0.04 -6.32 14.23
C LYS A 67 -0.39 -5.72 12.88
N PRO A 68 -1.64 -5.93 12.45
CA PRO A 68 -2.13 -5.44 11.18
C PRO A 68 -2.08 -3.92 11.07
N GLU A 69 -1.73 -3.42 9.88
CA GLU A 69 -1.89 -2.01 9.54
C GLU A 69 -3.34 -1.72 9.17
N LEU A 70 -4.03 -0.91 9.98
CA LEU A 70 -5.48 -0.69 9.84
C LEU A 70 -5.85 0.55 9.02
N VAL A 71 -4.87 1.41 8.73
CA VAL A 71 -5.06 2.63 7.93
C VAL A 71 -4.70 2.37 6.46
N PRO A 72 -5.37 3.01 5.48
CA PRO A 72 -5.13 2.77 4.06
C PRO A 72 -3.78 3.30 3.58
N PHE A 73 -3.23 4.31 4.26
CA PHE A 73 -1.92 4.89 4.05
C PHE A 73 -1.52 5.72 5.27
N ARG A 74 -0.24 6.08 5.37
CA ARG A 74 0.25 6.96 6.43
C ARG A 74 -0.21 8.40 6.18
N LEU A 75 -1.03 8.93 7.09
CA LEU A 75 -1.38 10.34 7.15
C LEU A 75 -1.49 10.77 8.62
N THR A 76 -0.36 11.00 9.25
CA THR A 76 -0.29 11.38 10.68
C THR A 76 -0.26 12.89 10.87
N HIS A 77 -0.45 13.36 12.09
CA HIS A 77 -0.53 14.79 12.38
C HIS A 77 0.74 15.56 11.98
N ASN A 78 1.95 14.99 12.11
CA ASN A 78 3.16 15.67 11.62
C ASN A 78 3.18 15.81 10.10
N MET A 79 2.64 14.84 9.35
CA MET A 79 2.51 14.97 7.90
C MET A 79 1.49 16.05 7.55
N VAL A 80 0.37 16.11 8.28
CA VAL A 80 -0.66 17.14 8.09
C VAL A 80 -0.10 18.52 8.41
N ASP A 81 0.64 18.68 9.51
CA ASP A 81 1.28 19.94 9.89
C ASP A 81 2.33 20.40 8.86
N ALA A 82 3.09 19.45 8.29
CA ALA A 82 4.04 19.75 7.21
C ALA A 82 3.37 20.33 5.94
N MET A 83 2.09 20.03 5.69
CA MET A 83 1.31 20.61 4.58
C MET A 83 0.89 22.07 4.85
N GLY A 84 1.04 22.55 6.09
CA GLY A 84 0.72 23.90 6.51
C GLY A 84 -0.76 24.07 6.90
N VAL A 85 -1.23 25.32 6.89
CA VAL A 85 -2.53 25.70 7.47
C VAL A 85 -3.74 25.01 6.85
N THR A 86 -3.65 24.61 5.57
CA THR A 86 -4.72 23.88 4.90
C THR A 86 -4.74 22.40 5.26
N GLY A 87 -3.68 21.89 5.89
CA GLY A 87 -3.49 20.47 6.16
C GLY A 87 -3.71 19.62 4.91
N TYR A 88 -4.42 18.50 5.09
CA TYR A 88 -4.77 17.60 4.00
C TYR A 88 -5.92 18.12 3.11
N GLU A 89 -6.70 19.12 3.53
CA GLU A 89 -7.83 19.68 2.77
C GLU A 89 -7.40 20.50 1.54
N GLY A 90 -6.14 20.94 1.50
CA GLY A 90 -5.60 21.73 0.40
C GLY A 90 -5.09 20.89 -0.77
N VAL A 91 -3.81 21.08 -1.09
CA VAL A 91 -3.13 20.41 -2.23
C VAL A 91 -3.26 18.90 -2.14
N PHE A 92 -3.17 18.31 -0.95
CA PHE A 92 -3.18 16.88 -0.75
C PHE A 92 -4.50 16.24 -1.20
N ARG A 93 -5.66 16.64 -0.64
CA ARG A 93 -6.98 16.13 -1.04
C ARG A 93 -7.21 16.31 -2.53
N SER A 94 -6.95 17.51 -3.05
CA SER A 94 -7.13 17.78 -4.49
C SER A 94 -6.29 16.82 -5.34
N HIS A 95 -5.02 16.59 -5.00
CA HIS A 95 -4.18 15.67 -5.76
C HIS A 95 -4.62 14.22 -5.59
N CYS A 96 -5.07 13.80 -4.39
CA CYS A 96 -5.64 12.47 -4.19
C CYS A 96 -6.85 12.21 -5.11
N GLU A 97 -7.75 13.19 -5.25
CA GLU A 97 -8.91 13.11 -6.14
C GLU A 97 -8.48 12.96 -7.61
N HIS A 98 -7.58 13.83 -8.08
CA HIS A 98 -7.06 13.77 -9.45
C HIS A 98 -6.31 12.46 -9.73
N THR A 99 -5.46 12.00 -8.81
CA THR A 99 -4.75 10.73 -8.94
C THR A 99 -5.73 9.57 -8.98
N THR A 100 -6.74 9.54 -8.10
CA THR A 100 -7.77 8.51 -8.11
C THR A 100 -8.48 8.48 -9.45
N GLN A 101 -8.98 9.62 -9.93
CA GLN A 101 -9.64 9.71 -11.23
C GLN A 101 -8.76 9.22 -12.39
N LEU A 102 -7.47 9.59 -12.39
CA LEU A 102 -6.51 9.17 -13.41
C LEU A 102 -6.31 7.65 -13.40
N LEU A 103 -6.11 7.05 -12.22
CA LEU A 103 -5.94 5.61 -12.09
C LEU A 103 -7.21 4.85 -12.51
N ARG A 104 -8.41 5.34 -12.17
CA ARG A 104 -9.67 4.75 -12.63
C ARG A 104 -9.83 4.85 -14.15
N LYS A 105 -9.48 5.99 -14.74
CA LYS A 105 -9.55 6.22 -16.19
C LYS A 105 -8.61 5.30 -16.96
N HIS A 106 -7.42 5.05 -16.42
CA HIS A 106 -6.39 4.21 -17.04
C HIS A 106 -6.24 2.85 -16.32
N LYS A 107 -7.36 2.27 -15.88
CA LYS A 107 -7.34 1.01 -15.12
C LYS A 107 -6.84 -0.18 -15.95
N ASP A 108 -7.19 -0.28 -17.23
CA ASP A 108 -6.83 -1.47 -18.03
C ASP A 108 -5.31 -1.58 -18.27
N PRO A 109 -4.59 -0.50 -18.66
CA PRO A 109 -3.13 -0.53 -18.72
C PRO A 109 -2.48 -0.85 -17.39
N LEU A 110 -2.98 -0.27 -16.29
CA LEU A 110 -2.46 -0.53 -14.94
C LEU A 110 -2.64 -2.00 -14.55
N MET A 111 -3.83 -2.56 -14.81
CA MET A 111 -4.13 -3.96 -14.55
C MET A 111 -3.24 -4.88 -15.40
N SER A 112 -2.96 -4.54 -16.65
CA SER A 112 -2.06 -5.33 -17.49
C SER A 112 -0.64 -5.41 -16.93
N VAL A 113 -0.10 -4.30 -16.41
CA VAL A 113 1.22 -4.30 -15.76
C VAL A 113 1.20 -5.14 -14.48
N LEU A 114 0.17 -4.96 -13.64
CA LEU A 114 0.06 -5.70 -12.38
C LEU A 114 -0.15 -7.20 -12.59
N ASP A 115 -0.92 -7.60 -13.61
CA ASP A 115 -1.14 -9.00 -13.97
C ASP A 115 0.20 -9.71 -14.25
N THR A 116 1.07 -9.08 -15.04
CA THR A 116 2.41 -9.63 -15.32
C THR A 116 3.29 -9.74 -14.08
N PHE A 117 3.20 -8.76 -13.16
CA PHE A 117 4.01 -8.73 -11.94
C PHE A 117 3.56 -9.77 -10.92
N VAL A 118 2.25 -9.93 -10.74
CA VAL A 118 1.65 -10.82 -9.74
C VAL A 118 1.88 -12.30 -10.11
N HIS A 119 1.93 -12.62 -11.40
CA HIS A 119 2.25 -13.95 -11.91
C HIS A 119 3.76 -14.23 -12.08
N ASP A 120 4.64 -13.30 -11.70
CA ASP A 120 6.09 -13.52 -11.73
C ASP A 120 6.46 -14.67 -10.76
N PRO A 121 7.06 -15.78 -11.24
CA PRO A 121 7.46 -16.91 -10.40
C PRO A 121 8.54 -16.56 -9.38
N LEU A 122 9.25 -15.44 -9.55
CA LEU A 122 10.22 -14.92 -8.58
C LEU A 122 9.56 -14.10 -7.47
N LEU A 123 8.28 -13.74 -7.61
CA LEU A 123 7.57 -13.01 -6.57
C LEU A 123 7.31 -13.94 -5.39
N GLU A 124 8.04 -13.68 -4.30
CA GLU A 124 7.87 -14.43 -3.05
C GLU A 124 6.56 -14.01 -2.37
N TRP A 125 5.52 -14.79 -2.63
CA TRP A 125 4.35 -14.86 -1.76
C TRP A 125 4.79 -15.57 -0.48
N ASN A 126 5.33 -14.81 0.50
CA ASN A 126 5.91 -15.26 1.78
C ASN A 126 4.99 -16.15 2.64
N PHE A 127 4.65 -17.36 2.18
CA PHE A 127 3.72 -18.29 2.84
C PHE A 127 4.26 -19.72 2.93
N SER A 128 5.56 -19.93 2.72
CA SER A 128 6.24 -21.24 2.82
C SER A 128 6.01 -21.96 4.17
N ASN A 129 5.69 -21.23 5.24
CA ASN A 129 5.56 -21.83 6.57
C ASN A 129 4.30 -22.69 6.79
N LYS A 130 3.24 -22.57 5.98
CA LYS A 130 2.05 -23.45 6.15
C LYS A 130 2.17 -24.78 5.41
N VAL A 131 2.75 -24.80 4.21
CA VAL A 131 2.88 -26.03 3.40
C VAL A 131 3.88 -27.01 4.00
N HIS A 132 4.97 -26.51 4.61
CA HIS A 132 5.93 -27.38 5.30
C HIS A 132 5.40 -28.02 6.59
N SER A 133 4.43 -27.37 7.26
CA SER A 133 3.88 -27.86 8.53
C SER A 133 2.89 -29.03 8.39
N SER A 134 2.22 -29.18 7.23
CA SER A 134 1.22 -30.22 7.01
C SER A 134 1.80 -31.51 6.39
N VAL A 135 2.98 -31.45 5.77
CA VAL A 135 3.63 -32.58 5.09
C VAL A 135 4.57 -33.38 6.03
N SER A 136 5.00 -32.81 7.16
CA SER A 136 5.93 -33.46 8.09
C SER A 136 5.34 -34.62 8.91
N THR A 137 4.02 -34.85 8.86
CA THR A 137 3.33 -35.85 9.71
C THR A 137 3.10 -37.22 9.04
N ARG A 138 3.48 -37.42 7.77
CA ARG A 138 3.31 -38.73 7.08
C ARG A 138 4.64 -39.40 6.75
N LYS A 139 5.20 -40.13 7.73
CA LYS A 139 6.29 -41.11 7.54
C LYS A 139 5.82 -42.26 6.65
N GLY A 140 6.07 -42.14 5.35
CA GLY A 140 5.94 -43.24 4.38
C GLY A 140 7.06 -43.15 3.35
N LYS A 141 7.94 -44.16 3.31
CA LYS A 141 8.98 -44.37 2.29
C LYS A 141 8.29 -44.68 0.94
N LYS A 142 7.96 -43.66 0.17
CA LYS A 142 7.61 -43.75 -1.26
C LYS A 142 8.13 -42.50 -1.97
N ASP A 143 8.51 -42.69 -3.22
CA ASP A 143 9.49 -41.96 -4.03
C ASP A 143 9.56 -40.43 -3.81
N ASN A 144 10.78 -39.96 -3.53
CA ASN A 144 11.07 -38.56 -3.19
C ASN A 144 10.77 -37.58 -4.34
N LYS A 145 10.78 -38.06 -5.60
CA LYS A 145 10.54 -37.24 -6.80
C LYS A 145 9.06 -36.89 -7.00
N ASP A 146 8.15 -37.85 -6.84
CA ASP A 146 6.71 -37.63 -7.01
C ASP A 146 6.15 -36.74 -5.90
N LYS A 147 6.67 -36.86 -4.67
CA LYS A 147 6.36 -35.93 -3.58
C LYS A 147 6.84 -34.51 -3.87
N GLN A 148 8.03 -34.34 -4.44
CA GLN A 148 8.55 -33.02 -4.80
C GLN A 148 7.75 -32.37 -5.93
N GLN A 149 7.29 -33.15 -6.92
CA GLN A 149 6.44 -32.62 -7.99
C GLN A 149 5.07 -32.22 -7.46
N ALA A 150 4.42 -33.06 -6.64
CA ALA A 150 3.13 -32.74 -6.04
C ALA A 150 3.18 -31.49 -5.13
N ILE A 151 4.28 -31.28 -4.41
CA ILE A 151 4.49 -30.05 -3.61
C ILE A 151 4.64 -28.82 -4.50
N LYS A 152 5.37 -28.93 -5.64
CA LYS A 152 5.51 -27.84 -6.60
C LYS A 152 4.18 -27.48 -7.24
N ASP A 153 3.42 -28.47 -7.68
CA ASP A 153 2.11 -28.26 -8.32
C ASP A 153 1.11 -27.63 -7.33
N ALA A 154 1.09 -28.11 -6.08
CA ALA A 154 0.27 -27.51 -5.02
C ALA A 154 0.70 -26.06 -4.71
N ASN A 155 1.99 -25.77 -4.67
CA ASN A 155 2.50 -24.41 -4.47
C ASN A 155 2.09 -23.48 -5.63
N ILE A 156 2.13 -23.95 -6.88
CA ILE A 156 1.72 -23.17 -8.05
C ILE A 156 0.23 -22.80 -7.96
N VAL A 157 -0.64 -23.75 -7.61
CA VAL A 157 -2.08 -23.49 -7.45
C VAL A 157 -2.33 -22.43 -6.38
N VAL A 158 -1.70 -22.57 -5.21
CA VAL A 158 -1.84 -21.63 -4.09
C VAL A 158 -1.34 -20.23 -4.46
N VAL A 159 -0.19 -20.13 -5.13
CA VAL A 159 0.36 -18.86 -5.64
C VAL A 159 -0.63 -18.20 -6.59
N ASN A 160 -1.21 -18.97 -7.51
CA ASN A 160 -2.16 -18.45 -8.49
C ASN A 160 -3.48 -17.96 -7.84
N GLU A 161 -3.95 -18.63 -6.78
CA GLU A 161 -5.13 -18.17 -6.03
C GLU A 161 -4.88 -16.82 -5.35
N PHE A 162 -3.71 -16.63 -4.72
CA PHE A 162 -3.35 -15.35 -4.11
C PHE A 162 -3.14 -14.24 -5.14
N ALA A 163 -2.55 -14.59 -6.29
CA ALA A 163 -2.40 -13.69 -7.41
C ALA A 163 -3.75 -13.12 -7.86
N ASN A 164 -4.70 -14.00 -8.13
CA ASN A 164 -6.05 -13.62 -8.53
C ASN A 164 -6.75 -12.80 -7.43
N TYR A 165 -6.63 -13.21 -6.17
CA TYR A 165 -7.17 -12.45 -5.04
C TYR A 165 -6.62 -11.01 -5.01
N ALA A 166 -5.30 -10.84 -5.16
CA ALA A 166 -4.68 -9.52 -5.17
C ALA A 166 -5.21 -8.65 -6.31
N LEU A 167 -5.25 -9.18 -7.53
CA LEU A 167 -5.76 -8.45 -8.70
C LEU A 167 -7.24 -8.08 -8.55
N ASP A 168 -8.06 -8.96 -8.02
CA ASP A 168 -9.48 -8.68 -7.78
C ASP A 168 -9.68 -7.57 -6.73
N ARG A 169 -8.86 -7.57 -5.67
CA ARG A 169 -8.87 -6.46 -4.69
C ARG A 169 -8.50 -5.13 -5.33
N ILE A 170 -7.48 -5.10 -6.18
CA ILE A 170 -7.07 -3.89 -6.90
C ILE A 170 -8.18 -3.42 -7.85
N ARG A 171 -8.81 -4.33 -8.59
CA ARG A 171 -9.96 -4.02 -9.47
C ARG A 171 -11.10 -3.39 -8.69
N LEU A 172 -11.48 -3.96 -7.55
CA LEU A 172 -12.53 -3.40 -6.69
C LEU A 172 -12.20 -1.98 -6.23
N LYS A 173 -10.95 -1.74 -5.81
CA LYS A 173 -10.50 -0.40 -5.40
C LYS A 173 -10.56 0.61 -6.56
N LEU A 174 -10.14 0.21 -7.77
CA LEU A 174 -10.18 1.02 -8.98
C LEU A 174 -11.61 1.26 -9.49
N ASP A 175 -12.52 0.31 -9.32
CA ASP A 175 -13.94 0.50 -9.67
C ASP A 175 -14.68 1.39 -8.65
N GLY A 176 -14.01 1.74 -7.55
CA GLY A 176 -14.50 2.65 -6.51
C GLY A 176 -15.30 1.97 -5.42
N TYR A 177 -15.17 0.65 -5.25
CA TYR A 177 -15.82 -0.06 -4.16
C TYR A 177 -15.03 0.11 -2.85
N LEU A 178 -15.72 0.56 -1.81
CA LEU A 178 -15.24 0.59 -0.43
C LEU A 178 -16.34 0.00 0.45
N GLN A 179 -16.01 -1.06 1.21
CA GLN A 179 -16.95 -1.76 2.09
C GLN A 179 -18.32 -2.05 1.43
N TYR A 180 -18.30 -2.61 0.22
CA TYR A 180 -19.47 -2.98 -0.59
C TYR A 180 -20.27 -1.81 -1.21
N VAL A 181 -19.90 -0.56 -0.92
CA VAL A 181 -20.52 0.62 -1.52
C VAL A 181 -19.65 1.14 -2.65
N LYS A 182 -20.27 1.44 -3.80
CA LYS A 182 -19.60 2.11 -4.92
C LYS A 182 -19.61 3.61 -4.70
N LEU A 183 -18.44 4.21 -4.63
CA LEU A 183 -18.25 5.64 -4.38
C LEU A 183 -17.70 6.36 -5.61
N SER A 184 -18.00 7.66 -5.71
CA SER A 184 -17.30 8.57 -6.64
C SER A 184 -15.81 8.64 -6.28
N ALA A 185 -14.98 9.19 -7.17
CA ALA A 185 -13.56 9.37 -6.85
C ALA A 185 -13.38 10.23 -5.59
N ASN A 186 -14.11 11.34 -5.51
CA ASN A 186 -14.05 12.27 -4.38
C ASN A 186 -14.59 11.62 -3.10
N GLY A 187 -15.69 10.88 -3.17
CA GLY A 187 -16.24 10.16 -2.01
C GLY A 187 -15.31 9.07 -1.51
N GLN A 188 -14.64 8.33 -2.41
CA GLN A 188 -13.63 7.36 -2.01
C GLN A 188 -12.45 8.03 -1.30
N VAL A 189 -11.92 9.12 -1.87
CA VAL A 189 -10.81 9.87 -1.25
C VAL A 189 -11.20 10.40 0.13
N ASP A 190 -12.41 10.93 0.28
CA ASP A 190 -12.89 11.44 1.56
C ASP A 190 -12.94 10.36 2.64
N GLU A 191 -13.50 9.18 2.32
CA GLU A 191 -13.53 8.06 3.25
C GLU A 191 -12.13 7.52 3.58
N LEU A 192 -11.24 7.46 2.59
CA LEU A 192 -9.86 7.02 2.83
C LEU A 192 -9.09 7.99 3.72
N ILE A 193 -9.26 9.30 3.54
CA ILE A 193 -8.62 10.30 4.40
C ILE A 193 -9.15 10.18 5.83
N LYS A 194 -10.48 10.09 6.02
CA LYS A 194 -11.09 9.88 7.34
C LYS A 194 -10.55 8.63 8.02
N GLU A 195 -10.39 7.54 7.27
CA GLU A 195 -9.82 6.30 7.77
C GLU A 195 -8.34 6.44 8.16
N ALA A 196 -7.55 7.15 7.34
CA ALA A 196 -6.12 7.33 7.55
C ALA A 196 -5.79 8.17 8.80
N VAL A 197 -6.67 9.13 9.15
CA VAL A 197 -6.50 10.00 10.32
C VAL A 197 -7.28 9.53 11.55
N ASP A 198 -7.97 8.38 11.49
CA ASP A 198 -8.79 7.87 12.59
C ASP A 198 -7.91 7.54 13.82
N PRO A 199 -8.09 8.24 14.96
CA PRO A 199 -7.27 8.05 16.14
C PRO A 199 -7.39 6.63 16.71
N TYR A 200 -8.53 5.96 16.56
CA TYR A 200 -8.72 4.59 17.03
C TYR A 200 -7.95 3.58 16.19
N LYS A 201 -7.84 3.80 14.88
CA LYS A 201 -7.03 2.97 13.99
C LYS A 201 -5.55 3.22 14.22
N LEU A 202 -5.15 4.48 14.29
CA LEU A 202 -3.77 4.90 14.56
C LEU A 202 -3.25 4.39 15.91
N PHE A 203 -4.10 4.36 16.95
CA PHE A 203 -3.73 3.83 18.27
C PHE A 203 -3.42 2.32 18.27
N LYS A 204 -4.10 1.54 17.40
CA LYS A 204 -3.91 0.08 17.30
C LYS A 204 -2.66 -0.33 16.51
N MET A 205 -2.01 0.63 15.86
CA MET A 205 -0.82 0.38 15.04
C MET A 205 0.36 -0.11 15.88
N TYR A 206 1.28 -0.82 15.24
CA TYR A 206 2.54 -1.21 15.85
C TYR A 206 3.32 0.03 16.35
N ILE A 207 3.97 -0.06 17.52
CA ILE A 207 4.69 1.06 18.14
C ILE A 207 5.78 1.65 17.21
N GLY A 208 6.50 0.80 16.47
CA GLY A 208 7.54 1.21 15.53
C GLY A 208 6.99 1.86 14.25
N TRP A 209 5.68 1.73 13.99
CA TRP A 209 5.02 2.53 12.97
C TRP A 209 4.97 4.02 13.36
N ALA A 210 5.11 4.32 14.66
CA ALA A 210 5.15 5.67 15.20
C ALA A 210 3.94 6.52 14.80
N SER A 211 2.73 6.06 15.13
CA SER A 211 1.48 6.79 14.82
C SER A 211 1.30 8.07 15.61
N TYR A 212 2.05 8.22 16.71
CA TYR A 212 2.18 9.42 17.51
C TYR A 212 3.10 10.47 16.88
N LEU A 213 3.62 10.23 15.67
CA LEU A 213 4.35 11.21 14.85
C LEU A 213 3.52 11.55 13.62
#